data_AF-A0A6G3Y001-F1
#
_entry.id   AF-A0A6G3Y001-F1
#
_cell.length_a   1.000
_cell.length_b   1.000
_cell.length_c   1.000
_cell.angle_alpha   90.00
_cell.angle_beta   90.00
_cell.angle_gamma   90.00
#
_symmetry.space_group_name_H-M   'P 1'
#
loop_
_entity.id
_entity.type
_entity.pdbx_description
1 polymer ?
#
loop_
_entity_poly.entity_id
_entity_poly.type
_entity_poly.pdbx_seq_one_letter_code
_entity_poly.pdbx_strand_id
1 'polypeptide(L)'
;SLAQVAIGTETDGSIVCPAGMNAVVGLKPSLGTVSQAGVVPISAEQDTAGPMARNVIDTALTLSVIGGAATTPDLAEAAARPGSLRG
;
A
#
# COMPACT_ATOMS: atom_id res chain seq x y z
N SER A 1 10.80 -10.05 15.22
CA SER A 1 10.28 -9.19 14.14
C SER A 1 10.54 -7.75 14.52
N LEU A 2 11.04 -6.90 13.61
CA LEU A 2 11.29 -5.47 13.87
C LEU A 2 10.06 -4.59 13.58
N ALA A 3 9.22 -4.98 12.62
CA ALA A 3 7.95 -4.32 12.30
C ALA A 3 6.98 -5.34 11.66
N GLN A 4 5.67 -5.06 11.71
CA GLN A 4 4.69 -5.84 10.94
C GLN A 4 4.62 -5.36 9.48
N VAL A 5 4.58 -4.04 9.29
CA VAL A 5 4.52 -3.37 8.00
C VAL A 5 5.48 -2.18 8.00
N ALA A 6 5.92 -1.76 6.81
CA ALA A 6 6.72 -0.56 6.61
C ALA A 6 6.14 0.28 5.47
N ILE A 7 6.47 1.57 5.46
CA ILE A 7 6.15 2.50 4.37
C ILE A 7 7.44 2.84 3.64
N GLY A 8 7.46 2.63 2.33
CA GLY A 8 8.50 3.12 1.43
C GLY A 8 7.98 4.24 0.55
N THR A 9 8.89 4.96 -0.09
CA THR A 9 8.57 5.89 -1.16
C THR A 9 9.19 5.39 -2.46
N GLU A 10 8.47 5.53 -3.57
CA GLU A 10 8.98 5.15 -4.89
C GLU A 10 8.71 6.26 -5.90
N THR A 11 9.81 6.75 -6.47
CA THR A 11 9.86 7.50 -7.74
C THR A 11 10.03 6.53 -8.90
N ASP A 12 11.00 5.62 -8.76
CA ASP A 12 11.36 4.60 -9.76
C ASP A 12 12.02 3.40 -9.07
N GLY A 13 11.26 2.34 -8.80
CA GLY A 13 11.75 1.08 -8.24
C GLY A 13 12.02 1.04 -6.72
N SER A 14 12.07 2.18 -6.02
CA SER A 14 12.51 2.23 -4.60
C SER A 14 11.62 1.51 -3.57
N ILE A 15 10.44 1.02 -3.94
CA ILE A 15 9.64 0.06 -3.15
C ILE A 15 9.80 -1.35 -3.73
N VAL A 16 9.57 -1.53 -5.04
CA VAL A 16 9.50 -2.87 -5.66
C VAL A 16 10.86 -3.56 -5.76
N CYS A 17 11.94 -2.83 -6.06
CA CYS A 17 13.29 -3.38 -6.16
C CYS A 17 13.80 -3.92 -4.80
N PRO A 18 13.79 -3.15 -3.70
CA PRO A 18 14.19 -3.68 -2.41
C PRO A 18 13.24 -4.76 -1.89
N ALA A 19 11.94 -4.70 -2.22
CA ALA A 19 11.02 -5.78 -1.89
C ALA A 19 11.41 -7.11 -2.55
N GLY A 20 11.72 -7.07 -3.86
CA GLY A 20 12.19 -8.23 -4.61
C GLY A 20 13.51 -8.80 -4.11
N MET A 21 14.45 -7.93 -3.70
CA MET A 21 15.75 -8.36 -3.15
C MET A 21 15.65 -8.97 -1.74
N ASN A 22 14.63 -8.62 -0.95
CA ASN A 22 14.49 -9.04 0.44
C ASN A 22 13.35 -10.04 0.68
N ALA A 23 12.77 -10.60 -0.38
CA ALA A 23 11.69 -11.59 -0.32
C ALA A 23 10.48 -11.10 0.51
N VAL A 24 10.06 -9.85 0.30
CA VAL A 24 8.85 -9.27 0.87
C VAL A 24 7.95 -8.73 -0.25
N VAL A 25 6.69 -8.48 0.08
CA VAL A 25 5.74 -7.82 -0.83
C VAL A 25 5.93 -6.31 -0.70
N GLY A 26 6.21 -5.63 -1.81
CA GLY A 26 6.22 -4.16 -1.90
C GLY A 26 5.27 -3.71 -2.98
N LEU A 27 4.47 -2.69 -2.70
CA LEU A 27 3.48 -2.16 -3.63
C LEU A 27 3.70 -0.66 -3.85
N LYS A 28 4.06 -0.31 -5.09
CA LYS A 28 3.93 1.06 -5.59
C LYS A 28 2.48 1.29 -6.02
N PRO A 29 1.70 2.14 -5.32
CA PRO A 29 0.33 2.40 -5.75
C PRO A 29 0.29 3.28 -7.02
N SER A 30 -0.91 3.42 -7.59
CA SER A 30 -1.17 4.42 -8.62
C SER A 30 -0.91 5.83 -8.07
N LEU A 31 -0.40 6.73 -8.91
CA LEU A 31 -0.15 8.12 -8.53
C LEU A 31 -1.41 8.76 -7.93
N GLY A 32 -1.25 9.49 -6.83
CA GLY A 32 -2.37 10.15 -6.14
C GLY A 32 -3.21 9.26 -5.22
N THR A 33 -2.99 7.93 -5.19
CA THR A 33 -3.70 7.03 -4.25
C THR A 33 -3.38 7.36 -2.79
N VAL A 34 -2.13 7.73 -2.51
CA VAL A 34 -1.64 8.13 -1.18
C VAL A 34 -1.20 9.58 -1.26
N SER A 35 -1.60 10.40 -0.28
CA SER A 35 -1.18 11.79 -0.21
C SER A 35 0.34 11.89 -0.11
N GLN A 36 0.95 12.80 -0.89
CA GLN A 36 2.37 13.12 -0.81
C GLN A 36 2.69 14.13 0.30
N ALA A 37 1.68 14.61 1.06
CA ALA A 37 1.89 15.58 2.12
C ALA A 37 2.86 15.05 3.18
N GLY A 38 3.95 15.79 3.44
CA GLY A 38 4.99 15.40 4.39
C GLY A 38 6.05 14.45 3.83
N VAL A 39 5.95 14.04 2.56
CA VAL A 39 7.02 13.32 1.85
C VAL A 39 7.97 14.33 1.20
N VAL A 40 9.28 14.15 1.40
CA VAL A 40 10.29 14.98 0.73
C VAL A 40 10.33 14.59 -0.75
N PRO A 41 10.15 15.53 -1.69
CA PRO A 41 9.95 15.21 -3.10
C PRO A 41 11.27 14.93 -3.85
N ILE A 42 11.18 14.02 -4.83
CA ILE A 42 12.11 13.87 -5.96
C ILE A 42 11.40 14.28 -7.26
N SER A 43 10.19 13.78 -7.51
CA SER A 43 9.34 14.14 -8.65
C SER A 43 7.86 14.03 -8.31
N ALA A 44 7.14 15.15 -8.31
CA ALA A 44 5.70 15.16 -8.01
C ALA A 44 4.87 14.29 -8.97
N GLU A 45 5.38 14.06 -10.18
CA GLU A 45 4.73 13.28 -11.24
C GLU A 45 4.92 11.77 -11.08
N GLN A 46 5.83 11.34 -10.22
CA GLN A 46 6.19 9.92 -10.06
C GLN A 46 6.16 9.43 -8.61
N ASP A 47 6.43 10.31 -7.65
CA ASP A 47 6.56 9.95 -6.25
C ASP A 47 5.27 9.36 -5.68
N THR A 48 5.39 8.21 -5.03
CA THR A 48 4.29 7.60 -4.28
C THR A 48 4.82 7.07 -2.96
N ALA A 49 4.03 7.17 -1.89
CA ALA A 49 4.24 6.37 -0.69
C ALA A 49 3.46 5.06 -0.82
N GLY A 50 4.06 3.93 -0.44
CA GLY A 50 3.44 2.61 -0.59
C GLY A 50 3.88 1.61 0.48
N PRO A 51 3.07 0.57 0.75
CA PRO A 51 3.35 -0.39 1.82
C PRO A 51 4.32 -1.49 1.40
N MET A 52 5.05 -1.99 2.39
CA MET A 52 5.86 -3.20 2.33
C MET A 52 5.53 -4.13 3.51
N ALA A 53 5.30 -5.41 3.25
CA ALA A 53 5.01 -6.41 4.29
C ALA A 53 5.42 -7.83 3.87
N ARG A 54 5.37 -8.80 4.80
CA ARG A 54 5.74 -10.21 4.51
C ARG A 54 4.71 -10.95 3.65
N ASN A 55 3.48 -10.46 3.56
CA ASN A 55 2.41 -11.08 2.80
C ASN A 55 1.53 -10.02 2.14
N VAL A 56 0.78 -10.45 1.11
CA VAL A 56 -0.06 -9.55 0.30
C VAL A 56 -1.21 -8.94 1.10
N ILE A 57 -1.76 -9.68 2.07
CA ILE A 57 -2.90 -9.25 2.88
C ILE A 57 -2.52 -8.03 3.72
N ASP A 58 -1.40 -8.09 4.43
CA ASP A 58 -0.90 -6.98 5.25
C ASP A 58 -0.55 -5.76 4.39
N THR A 59 0.03 -5.97 3.20
CA THR A 59 0.30 -4.91 2.23
C THR A 59 -1.00 -4.23 1.78
N ALA A 60 -2.04 -5.01 1.45
CA ALA A 60 -3.34 -4.49 1.00
C ALA A 60 -4.12 -3.77 2.11
N LEU A 61 -4.11 -4.32 3.33
CA LEU A 61 -4.72 -3.68 4.50
C LEU A 61 -4.03 -2.35 4.82
N THR A 62 -2.69 -2.32 4.75
CA THR A 62 -1.93 -1.09 4.96
C THR A 62 -2.26 -0.05 3.89
N LEU A 63 -2.31 -0.43 2.61
CA LEU A 63 -2.72 0.49 1.54
C LEU A 63 -4.13 1.04 1.78
N SER A 64 -5.06 0.21 2.25
CA SER A 64 -6.44 0.61 2.51
C SER A 64 -6.55 1.68 3.61
N VAL A 65 -5.61 1.71 4.55
CA VAL A 65 -5.55 2.71 5.63
C VAL A 65 -4.87 4.00 5.18
N ILE A 66 -3.76 3.90 4.45
CA ILE A 66 -2.97 5.07 4.03
C ILE A 66 -3.48 5.72 2.74
N GLY A 67 -4.28 5.01 1.97
CA GLY A 67 -4.93 5.51 0.76
C GLY A 67 -5.89 6.66 1.09
N GLY A 68 -5.72 7.79 0.42
CA GLY A 68 -6.61 8.93 0.51
C GLY A 68 -7.88 8.67 -0.30
N ALA A 69 -8.97 8.32 0.39
CA ALA A 69 -10.32 8.14 -0.16
C ALA A 69 -10.40 7.26 -1.43
N ALA A 70 -10.25 5.95 -1.26
CA ALA A 70 -11.26 5.11 -1.89
C ALA A 70 -12.57 5.40 -1.14
N THR A 71 -13.69 5.57 -1.84
CA THR A 71 -14.97 5.14 -1.29
C THR A 71 -14.79 3.67 -0.91
N THR A 72 -14.32 3.43 0.31
CA THR A 72 -14.38 2.13 0.93
C THR A 72 -15.88 1.82 0.97
N PRO A 73 -16.36 0.73 0.34
CA PRO A 73 -17.57 0.14 0.87
C PRO A 73 -17.26 -0.07 2.35
N ASP A 74 -18.15 0.41 3.21
CA ASP A 74 -18.09 0.16 4.63
C ASP A 74 -17.67 -1.31 4.84
N LEU A 75 -16.66 -1.56 5.67
CA LEU A 75 -16.21 -2.92 5.92
C LEU A 75 -17.35 -3.79 6.46
N ALA A 76 -18.35 -3.18 7.11
CA ALA A 76 -19.60 -3.85 7.45
C ALA A 76 -20.47 -4.16 6.21
N GLU A 77 -20.49 -3.31 5.18
CA GLU A 77 -21.15 -3.56 3.89
C GLU A 77 -20.44 -4.67 3.08
N ALA A 78 -19.11 -4.68 3.06
CA ALA A 78 -18.31 -5.73 2.39
C ALA A 78 -18.43 -7.10 3.09
N ALA A 79 -18.59 -7.12 4.42
CA ALA A 79 -18.88 -8.32 5.20
C ALA A 79 -20.35 -8.76 5.10
N ALA A 80 -21.28 -7.84 4.81
CA ALA A 80 -22.70 -8.13 4.63
C ALA A 80 -23.06 -8.71 3.25
N ARG A 81 -22.14 -8.67 2.27
CA ARG A 81 -22.34 -9.27 0.95
C ARG A 81 -22.28 -10.81 1.04
N PRO A 82 -23.35 -11.54 0.67
CA PRO A 82 -23.32 -12.99 0.70
C PRO A 82 -22.20 -13.53 -0.21
N GLY A 83 -21.18 -14.17 0.38
CA GLY A 83 -20.12 -14.88 -0.34
C GLY A 83 -18.72 -14.25 -0.37
N SER A 84 -18.44 -13.17 0.37
CA SER A 84 -17.13 -12.47 0.28
C SER A 84 -15.95 -13.15 0.99
N LEU A 85 -16.18 -14.25 1.72
CA LEU A 85 -15.12 -15.06 2.35
C LEU A 85 -15.12 -16.49 1.81
N ARG A 86 -14.57 -16.67 0.61
CA ARG A 86 -14.11 -17.98 0.13
C ARG A 86 -12.77 -17.80 -0.59
N GLY A 87 -11.71 -18.37 0.00
CA GLY A 87 -10.37 -18.42 -0.57
C GLY A 87 -9.32 -18.04 0.44
#